data_AF-A0A8S1UTM9-F1
#
_entry.id   AF-A0A8S1UTM9-F1
#
_cell.length_a   1.000
_cell.length_b   1.000
_cell.length_c   1.000
_cell.angle_alpha   90.00
_cell.angle_beta   90.00
_cell.angle_gamma   90.00
#
_symmetry.space_group_name_H-M   'P 1'
#
loop_
_entity.id
_entity.type
_entity.pdbx_description
1 polymer ?
#
loop_
_entity_poly.entity_id
_entity_poly.type
_entity_poly.pdbx_seq_one_letter_code
_entity_poly.pdbx_strand_id
1 'polypeptide(L)'
;MELEKQLYRIHERILSGLLIRKIFNAGSYLFPILTILGLVFLLLLQFREQYNQFLDQENHEHFNNESIYIFNITDTELKEKNESYLSMKFTINKTFLYMSDEFQQKYNFTVVTHFIDVDFYMKGFNTILCLATDLETMFIIDFLDFYQENDIQLMNQHTNETWSWNVQQFESNNVVAYDERIYTTVIQFIKCVLGTFLQSIVASIYMKMSIICAPILIIYMVSCMQICQNEDIQAQALVGAFPWVGQYLTILNRNHKLKQELLNAFIQMLILFYLVYFFQFSGYSGSIQLFAKSYPRGLSENFFSSFLLNEFVSIIFLRTRSSLYFVPKYITLTYLLFIYYFESTIYGYYNLAFQICIFSQFAIISIFVLHFEIAALEWSTISPYTPSFDRPRVLYCPMFNMNWVNDIPTLWTMFFPLCGRRFFQIQNLALVDKNYILLNNLLNQEEPIAIEDNAPAQVPNIQVQLELPQQQEQQQQQQQQQQQQQQQQQQQQQQQQQQQQQQEQQQQQQQDNILGNDQPQQQNQLL
;
A
#
# COMPACT_ATOMS: atom_id res chain seq x y z
N MET A 1 16.05 -9.62 -6.24
CA MET A 1 15.58 -8.86 -7.43
C MET A 1 14.42 -9.54 -8.16
N GLU A 2 14.45 -10.86 -8.31
CA GLU A 2 13.42 -11.60 -9.07
C GLU A 2 11.99 -11.47 -8.50
N LEU A 3 11.81 -11.39 -7.18
CA LEU A 3 10.51 -11.09 -6.55
C LEU A 3 9.89 -9.80 -7.11
N GLU A 4 10.69 -8.74 -7.22
CA GLU A 4 10.22 -7.43 -7.72
C GLU A 4 9.81 -7.50 -9.19
N LYS A 5 10.45 -8.37 -9.99
CA LYS A 5 10.08 -8.63 -11.39
C LYS A 5 8.74 -9.36 -11.49
N GLN A 6 8.48 -10.34 -10.64
CA GLN A 6 7.17 -11.00 -10.60
C GLN A 6 6.07 -10.03 -10.18
N LEU A 7 6.34 -9.22 -9.15
CA LEU A 7 5.41 -8.17 -8.73
C LEU A 7 5.20 -7.12 -9.85
N TYR A 8 6.24 -6.79 -10.63
CA TYR A 8 6.11 -5.90 -11.79
C TYR A 8 5.21 -6.50 -12.88
N ARG A 9 5.33 -7.79 -13.19
CA ARG A 9 4.43 -8.46 -14.15
C ARG A 9 2.97 -8.40 -13.70
N ILE A 10 2.73 -8.61 -12.40
CA ILE A 10 1.39 -8.50 -11.80
C ILE A 10 0.89 -7.05 -11.94
N HIS A 11 1.72 -6.08 -11.57
CA HIS A 11 1.44 -4.65 -11.70
C HIS A 11 1.08 -4.25 -13.14
N GLU A 12 1.92 -4.61 -14.11
CA GLU A 12 1.71 -4.33 -15.53
C GLU A 12 0.41 -4.94 -16.03
N ARG A 13 0.14 -6.21 -15.70
CA ARG A 13 -1.09 -6.92 -16.08
C ARG A 13 -2.35 -6.30 -15.46
N ILE A 14 -2.26 -5.84 -14.21
CA ILE A 14 -3.38 -5.18 -13.53
C ILE A 14 -3.64 -3.82 -14.18
N LEU A 15 -2.61 -2.98 -14.36
CA LEU A 15 -2.76 -1.61 -14.85
C LEU A 15 -2.97 -1.50 -16.36
N SER A 16 -2.63 -2.52 -17.14
CA SER A 16 -2.97 -2.61 -18.56
C SER A 16 -4.47 -2.90 -18.81
N GLY A 17 -5.20 -3.38 -17.80
CA GLY A 17 -6.63 -3.67 -17.90
C GLY A 17 -7.50 -2.42 -18.03
N LEU A 18 -8.30 -2.32 -19.10
CA LEU A 18 -9.23 -1.20 -19.32
C LEU A 18 -10.19 -0.96 -18.14
N LEU A 19 -10.70 -2.03 -17.53
CA LEU A 19 -11.59 -1.94 -16.38
C LEU A 19 -10.89 -1.36 -15.15
N ILE A 20 -9.65 -1.78 -14.89
CA ILE A 20 -8.84 -1.26 -13.78
C ILE A 20 -8.52 0.22 -13.98
N ARG A 21 -8.16 0.64 -15.21
CA ARG A 21 -7.97 2.07 -15.51
C ARG A 21 -9.24 2.88 -15.24
N LYS A 22 -10.42 2.37 -15.60
CA LYS A 22 -11.71 3.01 -15.29
C LYS A 22 -11.98 3.08 -13.78
N ILE A 23 -11.64 2.03 -13.02
CA ILE A 23 -11.79 2.01 -11.56
C ILE A 23 -10.89 3.06 -10.92
N PHE A 24 -9.60 3.13 -11.27
CA PHE A 24 -8.71 4.15 -10.72
C PHE A 24 -9.09 5.57 -11.14
N ASN A 25 -9.56 5.75 -12.37
CA ASN A 25 -10.09 7.03 -12.82
C ASN A 25 -11.31 7.45 -11.98
N ALA A 26 -12.31 6.58 -11.82
CA ALA A 26 -13.47 6.84 -10.98
C ALA A 26 -13.08 7.08 -9.51
N GLY A 27 -12.19 6.25 -8.96
CA GLY A 27 -11.68 6.37 -7.60
C GLY A 27 -10.95 7.69 -7.36
N SER A 28 -10.20 8.19 -8.35
CA SER A 28 -9.50 9.47 -8.26
C SER A 28 -10.43 10.68 -8.12
N TYR A 29 -11.72 10.55 -8.46
CA TYR A 29 -12.75 11.58 -8.21
C TYR A 29 -13.62 11.25 -7.01
N LEU A 30 -14.06 9.99 -6.87
CA LEU A 30 -14.97 9.55 -5.82
C LEU A 30 -14.35 9.72 -4.42
N PHE A 31 -13.12 9.26 -4.21
CA PHE A 31 -12.51 9.28 -2.88
C PHE A 31 -12.21 10.70 -2.36
N PRO A 32 -11.72 11.66 -3.17
CA PRO A 32 -11.65 13.06 -2.73
C PRO A 32 -13.02 13.65 -2.38
N ILE A 33 -14.07 13.36 -3.15
CA ILE A 33 -15.43 13.86 -2.87
C ILE A 33 -15.92 13.30 -1.53
N LEU A 34 -15.75 12.00 -1.28
CA LEU A 34 -16.10 11.38 0.00
C LEU A 34 -15.28 11.95 1.17
N THR A 35 -14.00 12.24 0.94
CA THR A 35 -13.13 12.90 1.93
C THR A 35 -13.64 14.29 2.28
N ILE A 36 -13.96 15.12 1.28
CA ILE A 36 -14.48 16.47 1.47
C ILE A 36 -15.84 16.43 2.17
N LEU A 37 -16.73 15.54 1.73
CA LEU A 37 -18.04 15.34 2.33
C LEU A 37 -17.93 14.90 3.80
N GLY A 38 -17.03 13.97 4.11
CA GLY A 38 -16.75 13.58 5.49
C GLY A 38 -16.19 14.73 6.33
N LEU A 39 -15.27 15.55 5.79
CA LEU A 39 -14.76 16.74 6.47
C LEU A 39 -15.87 17.78 6.72
N VAL A 40 -16.78 17.97 5.76
CA VAL A 40 -17.96 18.83 5.92
C VAL A 40 -18.87 18.28 7.00
N PHE A 41 -19.10 16.96 7.06
CA PHE A 41 -19.87 16.36 8.16
C PHE A 41 -19.20 16.54 9.52
N LEU A 42 -17.89 16.32 9.61
CA LEU A 42 -17.12 16.55 10.84
C LEU A 42 -17.24 18.01 11.31
N LEU A 43 -17.20 18.97 10.38
CA LEU A 43 -17.39 20.39 10.66
C LEU A 43 -18.82 20.69 11.11
N LEU A 44 -19.83 20.15 10.42
CA LEU A 44 -21.23 20.36 10.77
C LEU A 44 -21.57 19.77 12.15
N LEU A 45 -20.95 18.66 12.52
CA LEU A 45 -21.06 18.07 13.85
C LEU A 45 -20.54 19.01 14.96
N GLN A 46 -19.56 19.88 14.68
CA GLN A 46 -19.09 20.89 15.63
C GLN A 46 -20.10 22.02 15.87
N PHE A 47 -20.97 22.29 14.89
CA PHE A 47 -22.02 23.31 14.98
C PHE A 47 -23.37 22.74 15.41
N ARG A 48 -23.43 21.44 15.72
CA ARG A 48 -24.65 20.79 16.15
C ARG A 48 -25.13 21.46 17.44
N GLU A 49 -26.41 21.84 17.48
CA GLU A 49 -27.02 22.28 18.73
C GLU A 49 -26.92 21.14 19.74
N GLN A 50 -26.17 21.37 20.81
CA GLN A 50 -26.10 20.46 21.95
C GLN A 50 -27.47 20.48 22.63
N TYR A 51 -28.12 19.32 22.64
CA TYR A 51 -29.43 19.20 23.25
C TYR A 51 -29.30 19.02 24.76
N ASN A 52 -29.32 20.15 25.46
CA ASN A 52 -29.40 20.19 26.91
C ASN A 52 -30.78 19.75 27.46
N GLN A 53 -31.74 19.37 26.61
CA GLN A 53 -33.07 18.93 27.06
C GLN A 53 -33.05 17.65 27.89
N PHE A 54 -31.96 16.87 27.85
CA PHE A 54 -31.68 15.81 28.83
C PHE A 54 -31.75 16.34 30.29
N LEU A 55 -31.52 17.64 30.50
CA LEU A 55 -31.38 18.29 31.79
C LEU A 55 -32.64 18.96 32.31
N ASP A 56 -33.54 19.41 31.43
CA ASP A 56 -34.75 20.10 31.88
C ASP A 56 -35.76 19.15 32.55
N GLN A 57 -35.59 17.82 32.40
CA GLN A 57 -36.50 16.83 32.99
C GLN A 57 -36.09 16.36 34.40
N GLU A 58 -34.85 16.56 34.82
CA GLU A 58 -34.39 16.23 36.17
C GLU A 58 -33.75 17.46 36.81
N ASN A 59 -34.51 18.10 37.71
CA ASN A 59 -33.94 19.00 38.71
C ASN A 59 -32.67 18.34 39.27
N HIS A 60 -31.54 19.06 39.26
CA HIS A 60 -30.16 18.69 39.62
C HIS A 60 -29.97 17.95 40.97
N GLU A 61 -30.70 16.89 41.24
CA GLU A 61 -30.40 15.97 42.33
C GLU A 61 -29.15 15.21 41.91
N HIS A 62 -28.06 15.48 42.62
CA HIS A 62 -26.77 14.84 42.42
C HIS A 62 -26.96 13.33 42.27
N PHE A 63 -26.51 12.78 41.15
CA PHE A 63 -26.52 11.35 40.91
C PHE A 63 -25.87 10.64 42.09
N ASN A 64 -26.60 9.67 42.66
CA ASN A 64 -26.15 8.96 43.84
C ASN A 64 -25.07 7.96 43.45
N ASN A 65 -23.95 7.96 44.18
CA ASN A 65 -22.85 7.02 44.03
C ASN A 65 -23.28 5.55 44.22
N GLU A 66 -24.44 5.31 44.86
CA GLU A 66 -24.99 3.98 45.13
C GLU A 66 -25.96 3.46 44.06
N SER A 67 -26.35 4.30 43.10
CA SER A 67 -27.32 3.96 42.08
C SER A 67 -26.68 3.54 40.76
N ILE A 68 -27.35 2.64 40.05
CA ILE A 68 -27.05 2.27 38.67
C ILE A 68 -28.09 2.93 37.78
N TYR A 69 -27.64 3.64 36.77
CA TYR A 69 -28.51 4.34 35.84
C TYR A 69 -28.53 3.60 34.50
N ILE A 70 -29.71 3.40 33.93
CA ILE A 70 -29.89 2.78 32.60
C ILE A 70 -30.59 3.80 31.70
N PHE A 71 -29.92 4.20 30.63
CA PHE A 71 -30.44 5.11 29.61
C PHE A 71 -30.88 4.29 28.40
N ASN A 72 -32.18 4.23 28.17
CA ASN A 72 -32.77 3.55 27.03
C ASN A 72 -33.23 4.58 26.00
N ILE A 73 -32.60 4.61 24.83
CA ILE A 73 -33.07 5.38 23.68
C ILE A 73 -34.13 4.56 22.96
N THR A 74 -35.36 5.05 22.95
CA THR A 74 -36.53 4.30 22.48
C THR A 74 -37.51 5.24 21.78
N ASP A 75 -38.32 4.71 20.87
CA ASP A 75 -39.51 5.40 20.38
C ASP A 75 -40.76 4.91 21.13
N THR A 76 -41.93 5.47 20.82
CA THR A 76 -43.17 5.06 21.47
C THR A 76 -43.50 3.57 21.26
N GLU A 77 -43.14 3.00 20.10
CA GLU A 77 -43.47 1.61 19.76
C GLU A 77 -42.56 0.60 20.47
N LEU A 78 -41.25 0.87 20.49
CA LEU A 78 -40.27 0.05 21.19
C LEU A 78 -40.44 0.15 22.70
N LYS A 79 -40.83 1.32 23.21
CA LYS A 79 -41.12 1.51 24.63
C LYS A 79 -42.24 0.59 25.11
N GLU A 80 -43.30 0.43 24.32
CA GLU A 80 -44.39 -0.51 24.62
C GLU A 80 -43.93 -1.97 24.64
N LYS A 81 -42.88 -2.30 23.88
CA LYS A 81 -42.27 -3.64 23.83
C LYS A 81 -41.16 -3.86 24.86
N ASN A 82 -40.81 -2.85 25.66
CA ASN A 82 -39.60 -2.82 26.50
C ASN A 82 -38.31 -3.06 25.69
N GLU A 83 -38.27 -2.56 24.45
CA GLU A 83 -37.10 -2.60 23.57
C GLU A 83 -36.48 -1.19 23.45
N SER A 84 -35.22 -1.12 23.05
CA SER A 84 -34.47 0.13 22.85
C SER A 84 -33.55 0.02 21.64
N TYR A 85 -33.36 1.13 20.93
CA TYR A 85 -32.33 1.23 19.89
C TYR A 85 -30.92 1.20 20.49
N LEU A 86 -30.75 1.81 21.66
CA LEU A 86 -29.52 1.83 22.43
C LEU A 86 -29.85 1.79 23.91
N SER A 87 -29.15 0.93 24.66
CA SER A 87 -29.22 0.88 26.12
C SER A 87 -27.84 1.06 26.72
N MET A 88 -27.68 2.13 27.50
CA MET A 88 -26.42 2.52 28.13
C MET A 88 -26.54 2.46 29.65
N LYS A 89 -25.69 1.66 30.28
CA LYS A 89 -25.55 1.57 31.73
C LYS A 89 -24.49 2.55 32.21
N PHE A 90 -24.83 3.38 33.19
CA PHE A 90 -23.96 4.38 33.80
C PHE A 90 -23.86 4.15 35.31
N THR A 91 -22.67 4.36 35.86
CA THR A 91 -22.47 4.48 37.30
C THR A 91 -21.20 5.27 37.60
N ILE A 92 -21.20 5.98 38.73
CA ILE A 92 -20.01 6.66 39.26
C ILE A 92 -19.05 5.63 39.88
N ASN A 93 -19.58 4.56 40.49
CA ASN A 93 -18.76 3.52 41.09
C ASN A 93 -18.43 2.43 40.06
N LYS A 94 -17.16 2.42 39.65
CA LYS A 94 -16.62 1.50 38.64
C LYS A 94 -16.93 0.03 38.90
N THR A 95 -17.04 -0.38 40.17
CA THR A 95 -17.30 -1.79 40.52
C THR A 95 -18.72 -2.25 40.19
N PHE A 96 -19.71 -1.36 40.17
CA PHE A 96 -21.11 -1.73 39.97
C PHE A 96 -21.46 -2.05 38.52
N LEU A 97 -20.70 -1.49 37.56
CA LEU A 97 -20.91 -1.69 36.13
C LEU A 97 -20.76 -3.18 35.74
N TYR A 98 -19.77 -3.85 36.33
CA TYR A 98 -19.39 -5.24 36.02
C TYR A 98 -20.11 -6.29 36.87
N MET A 99 -20.97 -5.88 37.81
CA MET A 99 -21.73 -6.82 38.61
C MET A 99 -22.80 -7.49 37.74
N SER A 100 -23.01 -8.80 37.92
CA SER A 100 -24.11 -9.50 37.28
C SER A 100 -25.46 -9.01 37.80
N ASP A 101 -26.49 -9.10 36.97
CA ASP A 101 -27.84 -8.68 37.35
C ASP A 101 -28.38 -9.49 38.55
N GLU A 102 -28.00 -10.78 38.65
CA GLU A 102 -28.31 -11.62 39.82
C GLU A 102 -27.71 -11.06 41.12
N PHE A 103 -26.47 -10.56 41.06
CA PHE A 103 -25.82 -9.93 42.20
C PHE A 103 -26.50 -8.60 42.54
N GLN A 104 -26.84 -7.81 41.54
CA GLN A 104 -27.55 -6.53 41.74
C GLN A 104 -28.91 -6.74 42.41
N GLN A 105 -29.66 -7.75 41.98
CA GLN A 105 -30.95 -8.12 42.59
C GLN A 105 -30.77 -8.64 44.01
N LYS A 106 -29.75 -9.48 44.28
CA LYS A 106 -29.51 -10.05 45.61
C LYS A 106 -29.22 -9.00 46.69
N TYR A 107 -28.55 -7.91 46.32
CA TYR A 107 -28.14 -6.85 47.25
C TYR A 107 -29.02 -5.60 47.16
N ASN A 108 -30.14 -5.65 46.43
CA ASN A 108 -31.10 -4.54 46.29
C ASN A 108 -30.47 -3.23 45.82
N PHE A 109 -29.63 -3.29 44.79
CA PHE A 109 -29.09 -2.06 44.17
C PHE A 109 -30.23 -1.24 43.57
N THR A 110 -30.17 0.09 43.74
CA THR A 110 -31.15 0.99 43.14
C THR A 110 -30.82 1.15 41.66
N VAL A 111 -31.70 0.67 40.80
CA VAL A 111 -31.60 0.82 39.35
C VAL A 111 -32.61 1.88 38.91
N VAL A 112 -32.12 2.99 38.36
CA VAL A 112 -32.93 4.08 37.82
C VAL A 112 -32.89 3.99 36.31
N THR A 113 -34.07 3.84 35.69
CA THR A 113 -34.17 3.72 34.23
C THR A 113 -34.74 5.01 33.65
N HIS A 114 -33.97 5.63 32.75
CA HIS A 114 -34.38 6.80 31.99
C HIS A 114 -34.70 6.38 30.56
N PHE A 115 -35.81 6.90 30.03
CA PHE A 115 -36.21 6.69 28.64
C PHE A 115 -36.03 7.99 27.87
N ILE A 116 -35.17 7.95 26.85
CA ILE A 116 -34.86 9.09 25.98
C ILE A 116 -35.55 8.85 24.64
N ASP A 117 -36.30 9.83 24.16
CA ASP A 117 -36.96 9.75 22.86
C ASP A 117 -35.92 9.74 21.72
N VAL A 118 -36.01 8.79 20.80
CA VAL A 118 -35.11 8.71 19.65
C VAL A 118 -35.20 9.94 18.75
N ASP A 119 -36.34 10.65 18.76
CA ASP A 119 -36.54 11.86 17.96
C ASP A 119 -35.53 12.97 18.30
N PHE A 120 -34.93 12.97 19.50
CA PHE A 120 -33.85 13.91 19.83
C PHE A 120 -32.63 13.75 18.92
N TYR A 121 -32.31 12.51 18.54
CA TYR A 121 -31.19 12.19 17.66
C TYR A 121 -31.59 12.07 16.20
N MET A 122 -32.84 11.69 15.93
CA MET A 122 -33.31 11.31 14.60
C MET A 122 -34.22 12.34 13.93
N LYS A 123 -34.32 13.57 14.45
CA LYS A 123 -35.12 14.65 13.85
C LYS A 123 -34.28 15.62 13.00
N GLY A 124 -34.78 15.93 11.81
CA GLY A 124 -34.26 16.99 10.95
C GLY A 124 -32.84 16.71 10.45
N PHE A 125 -31.92 17.64 10.73
CA PHE A 125 -30.52 17.51 10.30
C PHE A 125 -29.75 16.45 11.09
N ASN A 126 -30.15 16.19 12.36
CA ASN A 126 -29.49 15.20 13.22
C ASN A 126 -29.64 13.78 12.68
N THR A 127 -30.70 13.45 11.93
CA THR A 127 -30.87 12.16 11.27
C THR A 127 -29.70 11.85 10.33
N ILE A 128 -29.28 12.85 9.55
CA ILE A 128 -28.17 12.68 8.58
C ILE A 128 -26.86 12.51 9.32
N LEU A 129 -26.66 13.26 10.41
CA LEU A 129 -25.50 13.17 11.27
C LEU A 129 -25.40 11.81 11.96
N CYS A 130 -26.52 11.31 12.50
CA CYS A 130 -26.62 10.00 13.12
C CYS A 130 -26.36 8.86 12.13
N LEU A 131 -26.79 9.01 10.88
CA LEU A 131 -26.46 8.06 9.81
C LEU A 131 -24.98 8.09 9.42
N ALA A 132 -24.31 9.23 9.53
CA ALA A 132 -22.90 9.37 9.17
C ALA A 132 -21.94 8.83 10.25
N THR A 133 -22.35 8.85 11.52
CA THR A 133 -21.53 8.35 12.62
C THR A 133 -22.12 7.05 13.15
N ASP A 134 -23.11 7.18 14.03
CA ASP A 134 -23.77 6.17 14.85
C ASP A 134 -24.44 6.89 16.03
N LEU A 135 -25.55 6.32 16.50
CA LEU A 135 -26.34 6.85 17.63
C LEU A 135 -25.54 6.83 18.95
N GLU A 136 -24.72 5.79 19.13
CA GLU A 136 -23.90 5.57 20.33
C GLU A 136 -22.85 6.67 20.52
N THR A 137 -22.08 6.99 19.47
CA THR A 137 -21.11 8.09 19.53
C THR A 137 -21.78 9.44 19.80
N MET A 138 -22.97 9.69 19.21
CA MET A 138 -23.72 10.91 19.50
C MET A 138 -24.12 10.99 20.96
N PHE A 139 -24.72 9.91 21.49
CA PHE A 139 -25.11 9.83 22.90
C PHE A 139 -23.92 10.05 23.84
N ILE A 140 -22.78 9.38 23.59
CA ILE A 140 -21.59 9.51 24.44
C ILE A 140 -21.08 10.96 24.47
N ILE A 141 -21.04 11.64 23.32
CA ILE A 141 -20.58 13.03 23.26
C ILE A 141 -21.51 13.95 24.06
N ASP A 142 -22.83 13.83 23.86
CA ASP A 142 -23.80 14.63 24.62
C ASP A 142 -23.74 14.33 26.12
N PHE A 143 -23.51 13.06 26.48
CA PHE A 143 -23.35 12.63 27.87
C PHE A 143 -22.11 13.23 28.53
N LEU A 144 -20.97 13.25 27.83
CA LEU A 144 -19.70 13.79 28.34
C LEU A 144 -19.70 15.30 28.44
N ASP A 145 -20.39 15.99 27.53
CA ASP A 145 -20.54 17.44 27.62
C ASP A 145 -21.28 17.84 28.90
N PHE A 146 -22.23 17.01 29.33
CA PHE A 146 -22.96 17.21 30.58
C PHE A 146 -22.14 16.84 31.83
N TYR A 147 -21.49 15.68 31.84
CA TYR A 147 -20.78 15.18 33.01
C TYR A 147 -19.27 15.48 32.95
N GLN A 148 -18.84 16.48 33.73
CA GLN A 148 -17.42 16.85 33.83
C GLN A 148 -16.85 16.72 35.25
N GLU A 149 -17.70 16.60 36.27
CA GLU A 149 -17.28 16.70 37.69
C GLU A 149 -16.83 15.38 38.31
N ASN A 150 -17.23 14.23 37.76
CA ASN A 150 -16.98 12.91 38.35
C ASN A 150 -16.29 11.96 37.39
N ASP A 151 -15.64 10.93 37.94
CA ASP A 151 -15.20 9.77 37.17
C ASP A 151 -16.43 9.08 36.58
N ILE A 152 -16.42 8.86 35.26
CA ILE A 152 -17.56 8.31 34.53
C ILE A 152 -17.19 6.94 34.01
N GLN A 153 -18.11 5.99 34.17
CA GLN A 153 -18.09 4.77 33.39
C GLN A 153 -19.43 4.51 32.73
N LEU A 154 -19.35 4.19 31.43
CA LEU A 154 -20.48 3.83 30.60
C LEU A 154 -20.27 2.42 30.05
N MET A 155 -21.34 1.65 29.94
CA MET A 155 -21.36 0.35 29.27
C MET A 155 -22.56 0.24 28.36
N ASN A 156 -22.35 -0.15 27.12
CA ASN A 156 -23.43 -0.49 26.21
C ASN A 156 -23.91 -1.90 26.54
N GLN A 157 -25.19 -2.06 26.89
CA GLN A 157 -25.75 -3.35 27.32
C GLN A 157 -25.85 -4.37 26.18
N HIS A 158 -25.91 -3.92 24.92
CA HIS A 158 -26.01 -4.81 23.77
C HIS A 158 -24.63 -5.30 23.31
N THR A 159 -23.64 -4.42 23.25
CA THR A 159 -22.28 -4.75 22.76
C THR A 159 -21.32 -5.18 23.87
N ASN A 160 -21.66 -4.91 25.14
CA ASN A 160 -20.79 -5.01 26.31
C ASN A 160 -19.50 -4.17 26.20
N GLU A 161 -19.50 -3.14 25.35
CA GLU A 161 -18.41 -2.19 25.26
C GLU A 161 -18.45 -1.24 26.47
N THR A 162 -17.28 -0.96 27.03
CA THR A 162 -17.14 -0.08 28.19
C THR A 162 -16.24 1.10 27.86
N TRP A 163 -16.63 2.27 28.36
CA TRP A 163 -15.84 3.48 28.29
C TRP A 163 -15.67 4.03 29.69
N SER A 164 -14.48 4.55 29.96
CA SER A 164 -14.16 5.19 31.23
C SER A 164 -13.44 6.49 31.00
N TRP A 165 -13.84 7.52 31.73
CA TRP A 165 -13.17 8.81 31.74
C TRP A 165 -12.92 9.23 33.18
N ASN A 166 -11.74 9.76 33.44
CA ASN A 166 -11.38 10.27 34.75
C ASN A 166 -11.52 11.80 34.77
N VAL A 167 -11.84 12.38 35.93
CA VAL A 167 -11.97 13.85 36.10
C VAL A 167 -10.75 14.60 35.56
N GLN A 168 -9.54 14.07 35.79
CA GLN A 168 -8.28 14.64 35.30
C GLN A 168 -8.23 14.80 33.77
N GLN A 169 -8.92 13.93 33.01
CA GLN A 169 -8.98 14.03 31.55
C GLN A 169 -9.86 15.20 31.09
N PHE A 170 -10.89 15.55 31.86
CA PHE A 170 -11.73 16.72 31.61
C PHE A 170 -11.01 18.01 32.01
N GLU A 171 -10.41 18.03 33.21
CA GLU A 171 -9.66 19.19 33.71
C GLU A 171 -8.50 19.57 32.79
N SER A 172 -7.73 18.58 32.33
CA SER A 172 -6.61 18.80 31.39
C SER A 172 -7.04 19.32 30.02
N ASN A 173 -8.32 19.20 29.65
CA ASN A 173 -8.83 19.76 28.40
C ASN A 173 -9.31 21.22 28.56
N ASN A 174 -9.79 21.58 29.76
CA ASN A 174 -10.46 22.86 30.01
C ASN A 174 -9.52 23.97 30.50
N VAL A 175 -8.47 23.66 31.28
CA VAL A 175 -7.64 24.70 31.91
C VAL A 175 -6.17 24.31 31.85
N VAL A 176 -5.49 24.78 30.82
CA VAL A 176 -4.04 24.63 30.70
C VAL A 176 -3.46 25.99 30.32
N ALA A 177 -2.51 26.47 31.13
CA ALA A 177 -1.75 27.67 30.77
C ALA A 177 -1.15 27.48 29.36
N TYR A 178 -1.06 28.57 28.58
CA TYR A 178 -0.61 28.49 27.18
C TYR A 178 0.67 27.67 26.98
N ASP A 179 1.63 27.82 27.90
CA ASP A 179 2.92 27.11 27.88
C ASP A 179 2.76 25.59 28.08
N GLU A 180 1.91 25.17 29.01
CA GLU A 180 1.64 23.76 29.26
C GLU A 180 0.87 23.13 28.09
N ARG A 181 -0.01 23.89 27.41
CA ARG A 181 -0.71 23.43 26.21
C ARG A 181 0.25 23.18 25.05
N ILE A 182 1.25 24.04 24.86
CA ILE A 182 2.30 23.82 23.85
C ILE A 182 3.07 22.55 24.20
N TYR A 183 3.50 22.39 25.46
CA TYR A 183 4.26 21.24 25.91
C TYR A 183 3.50 19.92 25.71
N THR A 184 2.22 19.86 26.12
CA THR A 184 1.37 18.67 25.94
C THR A 184 1.15 18.37 24.46
N THR A 185 0.90 19.39 23.63
CA THR A 185 0.76 19.25 22.17
C THR A 185 2.03 18.69 21.54
N VAL A 186 3.20 19.18 21.93
CA VAL A 186 4.50 18.68 21.43
C VAL A 186 4.74 17.24 21.85
N ILE A 187 4.46 16.88 23.11
CA ILE A 187 4.56 15.48 23.58
C ILE A 187 3.62 14.57 22.82
N GLN A 188 2.36 14.98 22.66
CA GLN A 188 1.36 14.23 21.89
C GLN A 188 1.83 14.05 20.45
N PHE A 189 2.35 15.10 19.81
CA PHE A 189 2.91 15.00 18.46
C PHE A 189 4.08 14.01 18.39
N ILE A 190 5.05 14.08 19.32
CA ILE A 190 6.18 13.13 19.39
C ILE A 190 5.66 11.70 19.56
N LYS A 191 4.69 11.49 20.46
CA LYS A 191 4.04 10.19 20.70
C LYS A 191 3.34 9.67 19.45
N CYS A 192 2.62 10.52 18.72
CA CYS A 192 1.98 10.18 17.45
C CYS A 192 3.01 9.77 16.39
N VAL A 193 4.10 10.54 16.24
CA VAL A 193 5.16 10.26 15.27
C VAL A 193 5.87 8.95 15.61
N LEU A 194 6.22 8.72 16.88
CA LEU A 194 6.88 7.48 17.30
C LEU A 194 5.96 6.27 17.16
N GLY A 195 4.69 6.39 17.55
CA GLY A 195 3.72 5.31 17.44
C GLY A 195 3.41 4.94 15.98
N THR A 196 3.21 5.93 15.10
CA THR A 196 3.03 5.69 13.65
C THR A 196 4.27 5.08 13.01
N PHE A 197 5.46 5.54 13.40
CA PHE A 197 6.72 4.97 12.94
C PHE A 197 6.88 3.50 13.34
N LEU A 198 6.69 3.19 14.63
CA LEU A 198 6.74 1.81 15.13
C LEU A 198 5.72 0.92 14.41
N GLN A 199 4.50 1.42 14.22
CA GLN A 199 3.46 0.67 13.53
C GLN A 199 3.80 0.41 12.06
N SER A 200 4.33 1.41 11.36
CA SER A 200 4.80 1.24 9.97
C SER A 200 5.92 0.20 9.88
N ILE A 201 6.87 0.20 10.83
CA ILE A 201 7.94 -0.81 10.86
C ILE A 201 7.36 -2.22 11.02
N VAL A 202 6.48 -2.42 12.00
CA VAL A 202 5.91 -3.74 12.27
C VAL A 202 5.07 -4.21 11.08
N ALA A 203 4.24 -3.34 10.51
CA ALA A 203 3.45 -3.63 9.32
C ALA A 203 4.34 -4.00 8.13
N SER A 204 5.40 -3.23 7.87
CA SER A 204 6.30 -3.47 6.74
C SER A 204 7.13 -4.75 6.90
N ILE A 205 7.62 -5.05 8.12
CA ILE A 205 8.28 -6.33 8.43
C ILE A 205 7.32 -7.49 8.18
N TYR A 206 6.11 -7.42 8.73
CA TYR A 206 5.12 -8.47 8.60
C TYR A 206 4.75 -8.72 7.13
N MET A 207 4.50 -7.65 6.37
CA MET A 207 4.18 -7.76 4.94
C MET A 207 5.34 -8.35 4.14
N LYS A 208 6.57 -7.87 4.36
CA LYS A 208 7.77 -8.39 3.69
C LYS A 208 7.98 -9.87 4.00
N MET A 209 7.84 -10.28 5.25
CA MET A 209 7.98 -11.69 5.64
C MET A 209 6.86 -12.56 5.10
N SER A 210 5.63 -12.06 5.07
CA SER A 210 4.50 -12.77 4.46
C SER A 210 4.74 -13.04 2.98
N ILE A 211 5.26 -12.06 2.22
CA ILE A 211 5.60 -12.21 0.80
C ILE A 211 6.76 -13.19 0.61
N ILE A 212 7.81 -13.09 1.43
CA ILE A 212 8.97 -14.00 1.38
C ILE A 212 8.55 -15.45 1.65
N CYS A 213 7.67 -15.66 2.62
CA CYS A 213 7.21 -16.98 3.05
C CYS A 213 6.07 -17.55 2.18
N ALA A 214 5.34 -16.73 1.42
CA ALA A 214 4.21 -17.17 0.61
C ALA A 214 4.53 -18.36 -0.33
N PRO A 215 5.66 -18.40 -1.06
CA PRO A 215 6.02 -19.54 -1.91
C PRO A 215 6.08 -20.87 -1.15
N ILE A 216 6.43 -20.83 0.12
CA ILE A 216 6.67 -22.02 0.94
C ILE A 216 5.34 -22.62 1.39
N LEU A 217 4.37 -21.76 1.71
CA LEU A 217 2.99 -22.18 1.90
C LEU A 217 2.44 -22.82 0.63
N ILE A 218 2.72 -22.25 -0.55
CA ILE A 218 2.30 -22.84 -1.83
C ILE A 218 2.96 -24.20 -2.05
N ILE A 219 4.27 -24.33 -1.80
CA ILE A 219 4.98 -25.62 -1.90
C ILE A 219 4.40 -26.64 -0.92
N TYR A 220 4.07 -26.23 0.30
CA TYR A 220 3.44 -27.10 1.30
C TYR A 220 2.06 -27.56 0.84
N MET A 221 1.22 -26.65 0.34
CA MET A 221 -0.09 -26.98 -0.22
C MET A 221 0.01 -27.92 -1.43
N VAL A 222 0.96 -27.68 -2.35
CA VAL A 222 1.22 -28.57 -3.49
C VAL A 222 1.69 -29.94 -3.01
N SER A 223 2.55 -30.00 -1.99
CA SER A 223 3.00 -31.26 -1.41
C SER A 223 1.83 -32.04 -0.80
N CYS A 224 0.91 -31.36 -0.11
CA CYS A 224 -0.33 -31.96 0.39
C CYS A 224 -1.23 -32.46 -0.75
N MET A 225 -1.36 -31.71 -1.85
CA MET A 225 -2.15 -32.12 -3.02
C MET A 225 -1.54 -33.32 -3.76
N GLN A 226 -0.20 -33.46 -3.78
CA GLN A 226 0.47 -34.62 -4.36
C GLN A 226 0.17 -35.91 -3.58
N ILE A 227 -0.01 -35.83 -2.25
CA ILE A 227 -0.49 -36.97 -1.44
C ILE A 227 -1.89 -37.40 -1.90
N CYS A 228 -2.70 -36.47 -2.40
CA CYS A 228 -4.02 -36.72 -2.97
C CYS A 228 -3.99 -37.18 -4.45
N GLN A 229 -2.86 -37.69 -4.96
CA GLN A 229 -2.69 -38.29 -6.31
C GLN A 229 -2.82 -37.34 -7.50
N ASN A 230 -2.60 -36.04 -7.32
CA ASN A 230 -2.50 -35.10 -8.45
C ASN A 230 -1.03 -34.97 -8.89
N GLU A 231 -0.55 -35.92 -9.71
CA GLU A 231 0.86 -36.02 -10.11
C GLU A 231 1.31 -34.94 -11.12
N ASP A 232 0.38 -34.21 -11.74
CA ASP A 232 0.68 -33.28 -12.83
C ASP A 232 1.23 -31.92 -12.38
N ILE A 233 1.26 -31.62 -11.07
CA ILE A 233 1.80 -30.34 -10.59
C ILE A 233 3.32 -30.40 -10.55
N GLN A 234 3.95 -29.89 -11.61
CA GLN A 234 5.41 -29.79 -11.73
C GLN A 234 6.00 -28.87 -10.64
N ALA A 235 6.49 -29.45 -9.55
CA ALA A 235 7.23 -28.74 -8.51
C ALA A 235 8.44 -27.94 -9.06
N GLN A 236 8.96 -28.33 -10.24
CA GLN A 236 10.01 -27.61 -10.95
C GLN A 236 9.57 -26.22 -11.42
N ALA A 237 8.30 -26.04 -11.83
CA ALA A 237 7.78 -24.73 -12.23
C ALA A 237 7.77 -23.74 -11.04
N LEU A 238 7.46 -24.23 -9.84
CA LEU A 238 7.51 -23.46 -8.59
C LEU A 238 8.94 -23.07 -8.20
N VAL A 239 9.90 -23.98 -8.35
CA VAL A 239 11.33 -23.72 -8.13
C VAL A 239 11.85 -22.63 -9.08
N GLY A 240 11.38 -22.64 -10.33
CA GLY A 240 11.70 -21.59 -11.31
C GLY A 240 11.00 -20.25 -11.03
N ALA A 241 9.76 -20.27 -10.54
CA ALA A 241 8.99 -19.07 -10.23
C ALA A 241 9.53 -18.31 -9.00
N PHE A 242 10.15 -19.03 -8.05
CA PHE A 242 10.66 -18.48 -6.80
C PHE A 242 12.15 -18.82 -6.61
N PRO A 243 13.07 -18.18 -7.36
CA PRO A 243 14.49 -18.56 -7.36
C PRO A 243 15.15 -18.53 -5.98
N TRP A 244 14.75 -17.59 -5.11
CA TRP A 244 15.31 -17.48 -3.77
C TRP A 244 14.94 -18.66 -2.86
N VAL A 245 13.85 -19.38 -3.11
CA VAL A 245 13.56 -20.65 -2.41
C VAL A 245 14.09 -21.83 -3.23
N GLY A 246 13.92 -21.76 -4.54
CA GLY A 246 14.26 -22.82 -5.48
C GLY A 246 15.75 -23.18 -5.50
N GLN A 247 16.64 -22.19 -5.38
CA GLN A 247 18.08 -22.41 -5.31
C GLN A 247 18.46 -23.25 -4.08
N TYR A 248 17.96 -22.88 -2.88
CA TYR A 248 18.20 -23.65 -1.66
C TYR A 248 17.59 -25.05 -1.71
N LEU A 249 16.38 -25.19 -2.26
CA LEU A 249 15.77 -26.52 -2.46
C LEU A 249 16.59 -27.40 -3.40
N THR A 250 17.15 -26.83 -4.46
CA THR A 250 18.00 -27.54 -5.42
C THR A 250 19.31 -27.97 -4.76
N ILE A 251 19.92 -27.10 -3.96
CA ILE A 251 21.14 -27.42 -3.21
C ILE A 251 20.90 -28.54 -2.19
N LEU A 252 19.78 -28.49 -1.46
CA LEU A 252 19.40 -29.56 -0.52
C LEU A 252 19.16 -30.88 -1.25
N ASN A 253 18.51 -30.84 -2.41
CA ASN A 253 18.27 -32.03 -3.24
C ASN A 253 19.58 -32.66 -3.74
N ARG A 254 20.55 -31.84 -4.16
CA ARG A 254 21.88 -32.31 -4.60
C ARG A 254 22.67 -32.93 -3.46
N ASN A 255 22.52 -32.41 -2.25
CA ASN A 255 23.22 -32.89 -1.05
C ASN A 255 22.47 -34.01 -0.31
N HIS A 256 21.37 -34.54 -0.88
CA HIS A 256 20.51 -35.54 -0.24
C HIS A 256 20.04 -35.16 1.18
N LYS A 257 19.87 -33.87 1.46
CA LYS A 257 19.38 -33.37 2.76
C LYS A 257 17.85 -33.22 2.76
N LEU A 258 17.25 -33.27 3.96
CA LEU A 258 15.81 -33.19 4.14
C LEU A 258 15.28 -31.78 3.83
N LYS A 259 14.43 -31.67 2.79
CA LYS A 259 13.75 -30.42 2.42
C LYS A 259 12.86 -29.88 3.54
N GLN A 260 12.35 -30.78 4.40
CA GLN A 260 11.45 -30.48 5.51
C GLN A 260 12.07 -29.51 6.52
N GLU A 261 13.39 -29.56 6.75
CA GLU A 261 14.06 -28.65 7.70
C GLU A 261 13.95 -27.19 7.24
N LEU A 262 14.15 -26.93 5.95
CA LEU A 262 14.01 -25.60 5.36
C LEU A 262 12.56 -25.12 5.45
N LEU A 263 11.60 -25.97 5.03
CA LEU A 263 10.17 -25.68 5.11
C LEU A 263 9.75 -25.32 6.55
N ASN A 264 10.19 -26.12 7.53
CA ASN A 264 9.91 -25.90 8.94
C ASN A 264 10.53 -24.60 9.45
N ALA A 265 11.76 -24.27 9.05
CA ALA A 265 12.41 -23.02 9.45
C ALA A 265 11.63 -21.78 8.96
N PHE A 266 11.12 -21.81 7.73
CA PHE A 266 10.31 -20.71 7.20
C PHE A 266 8.91 -20.63 7.84
N ILE A 267 8.29 -21.76 8.17
CA ILE A 267 7.03 -21.78 8.93
C ILE A 267 7.26 -21.19 10.32
N GLN A 268 8.32 -21.60 11.03
CA GLN A 268 8.69 -21.03 12.33
C GLN A 268 8.96 -19.53 12.23
N MET A 269 9.63 -19.08 11.17
CA MET A 269 9.85 -17.66 10.90
C MET A 269 8.51 -16.93 10.69
N LEU A 270 7.59 -17.47 9.89
CA LEU A 270 6.27 -16.88 9.69
C LEU A 270 5.49 -16.77 11.01
N ILE A 271 5.50 -17.83 11.82
CA ILE A 271 4.85 -17.84 13.14
C ILE A 271 5.50 -16.80 14.06
N LEU A 272 6.83 -16.68 14.08
CA LEU A 272 7.54 -15.68 14.88
C LEU A 272 7.11 -14.26 14.50
N PHE A 273 7.10 -13.92 13.21
CA PHE A 273 6.70 -12.58 12.77
C PHE A 273 5.21 -12.32 12.92
N TYR A 274 4.36 -13.34 12.79
CA TYR A 274 2.96 -13.25 13.15
C TYR A 274 2.78 -12.99 14.64
N LEU A 275 3.55 -13.65 15.51
CA LEU A 275 3.53 -13.39 16.95
C LEU A 275 4.02 -11.98 17.27
N VAL A 276 5.08 -11.48 16.62
CA VAL A 276 5.53 -10.08 16.80
C VAL A 276 4.43 -9.10 16.39
N TYR A 277 3.79 -9.33 15.23
CA TYR A 277 2.65 -8.55 14.78
C TYR A 277 1.49 -8.63 15.76
N PHE A 278 1.14 -9.84 16.20
CA PHE A 278 0.06 -10.10 17.15
C PHE A 278 0.37 -9.48 18.50
N PHE A 279 1.59 -9.53 19.02
CA PHE A 279 1.97 -8.88 20.27
C PHE A 279 1.97 -7.36 20.15
N GLN A 280 2.28 -6.78 19.00
CA GLN A 280 2.12 -5.35 18.80
C GLN A 280 0.64 -4.94 18.68
N PHE A 281 -0.18 -5.79 18.04
CA PHE A 281 -1.61 -5.60 17.82
C PHE A 281 -2.45 -5.80 19.09
N SER A 282 -2.31 -6.98 19.70
CA SER A 282 -3.01 -7.41 20.92
C SER A 282 -2.37 -6.84 22.17
N GLY A 283 -1.06 -6.56 22.11
CA GLY A 283 -0.34 -6.10 23.28
C GLY A 283 -0.75 -4.69 23.65
N TYR A 284 -0.60 -4.45 24.95
CA TYR A 284 -0.67 -3.15 25.59
C TYR A 284 0.15 -2.07 24.85
N SER A 285 1.21 -2.40 24.10
CA SER A 285 2.07 -1.37 23.49
C SER A 285 1.38 -0.53 22.41
N GLY A 286 0.75 -1.15 21.40
CA GLY A 286 0.17 -0.41 20.27
C GLY A 286 -1.11 0.34 20.66
N SER A 287 -2.02 -0.35 21.36
CA SER A 287 -3.26 0.23 21.84
C SER A 287 -3.00 1.31 22.89
N ILE A 288 -2.12 1.11 23.88
CA ILE A 288 -1.93 2.14 24.93
C ILE A 288 -1.08 3.30 24.43
N GLN A 289 -0.12 3.08 23.52
CA GLN A 289 0.67 4.19 23.01
C GLN A 289 -0.14 5.11 22.09
N LEU A 290 -0.93 4.58 21.16
CA LEU A 290 -1.69 5.43 20.23
C LEU A 290 -3.12 5.72 20.70
N PHE A 291 -3.70 4.82 21.49
CA PHE A 291 -5.11 4.84 21.89
C PHE A 291 -5.25 4.68 23.42
N ALA A 292 -4.62 5.57 24.20
CA ALA A 292 -4.67 5.52 25.67
C ALA A 292 -6.05 5.88 26.25
N LYS A 293 -6.93 6.50 25.45
CA LYS A 293 -8.26 6.99 25.85
C LYS A 293 -9.33 5.95 25.54
N SER A 294 -10.56 6.19 25.99
CA SER A 294 -11.72 5.38 25.59
C SER A 294 -12.06 5.62 24.11
N TYR A 295 -12.29 4.55 23.35
CA TYR A 295 -12.57 4.60 21.90
C TYR A 295 -13.54 3.46 21.50
N PRO A 296 -14.27 3.58 20.38
CA PRO A 296 -15.21 2.55 19.93
C PRO A 296 -14.47 1.28 19.52
N ARG A 297 -15.06 0.11 19.78
CA ARG A 297 -14.44 -1.18 19.48
C ARG A 297 -14.13 -1.32 17.99
N GLY A 298 -13.02 -2.01 17.70
CA GLY A 298 -12.56 -2.25 16.34
C GLY A 298 -11.85 -1.06 15.69
N LEU A 299 -11.90 0.16 16.27
CA LEU A 299 -11.18 1.32 15.71
C LEU A 299 -9.68 1.06 15.59
N SER A 300 -9.05 0.57 16.65
CA SER A 300 -7.62 0.23 16.65
C SER A 300 -7.31 -0.89 15.66
N GLU A 301 -8.17 -1.90 15.56
CA GLU A 301 -8.01 -3.03 14.65
C GLU A 301 -8.05 -2.60 13.19
N ASN A 302 -9.04 -1.77 12.85
CA ASN A 302 -9.20 -1.17 11.54
C ASN A 302 -8.03 -0.25 11.21
N PHE A 303 -7.57 0.53 12.18
CA PHE A 303 -6.40 1.39 12.05
C PHE A 303 -5.15 0.58 11.70
N PHE A 304 -4.83 -0.47 12.44
CA PHE A 304 -3.68 -1.33 12.15
C PHE A 304 -3.82 -2.09 10.83
N SER A 305 -5.03 -2.56 10.51
CA SER A 305 -5.32 -3.21 9.23
C SER A 305 -5.09 -2.27 8.04
N SER A 306 -5.35 -0.98 8.21
CA SER A 306 -5.07 0.01 7.16
C SER A 306 -3.58 0.19 6.88
N PHE A 307 -2.70 0.10 7.90
CA PHE A 307 -1.25 0.14 7.67
C PHE A 307 -0.80 -1.05 6.81
N LEU A 308 -1.27 -2.25 7.13
CA LEU A 308 -0.99 -3.45 6.34
C LEU A 308 -1.50 -3.31 4.90
N LEU A 309 -2.72 -2.81 4.73
CA LEU A 309 -3.31 -2.58 3.41
C LEU A 309 -2.49 -1.57 2.61
N ASN A 310 -2.09 -0.45 3.21
CA ASN A 310 -1.28 0.57 2.54
C ASN A 310 0.11 0.06 2.17
N GLU A 311 0.77 -0.72 3.04
CA GLU A 311 2.05 -1.38 2.72
C GLU A 311 1.88 -2.36 1.55
N PHE A 312 0.84 -3.19 1.59
CA PHE A 312 0.54 -4.14 0.51
C PHE A 312 0.29 -3.45 -0.83
N VAL A 313 -0.60 -2.45 -0.83
CA VAL A 313 -0.91 -1.64 -2.02
C VAL A 313 0.34 -0.92 -2.52
N SER A 314 1.18 -0.42 -1.62
CA SER A 314 2.44 0.25 -1.97
C SER A 314 3.41 -0.68 -2.69
N ILE A 315 3.55 -1.92 -2.23
CA ILE A 315 4.43 -2.94 -2.84
C ILE A 315 3.96 -3.32 -4.26
N ILE A 316 2.64 -3.41 -4.46
CA ILE A 316 2.07 -3.78 -5.75
C ILE A 316 2.15 -2.62 -6.74
N PHE A 317 1.68 -1.43 -6.34
CA PHE A 317 1.39 -0.36 -7.29
C PHE A 317 2.49 0.68 -7.44
N LEU A 318 3.30 0.98 -6.44
CA LEU A 318 4.17 2.17 -6.48
C LEU A 318 5.56 1.83 -7.01
N ARG A 319 5.86 2.22 -8.26
CA ARG A 319 7.14 1.90 -8.93
C ARG A 319 7.89 3.14 -9.40
N THR A 320 7.18 4.21 -9.74
CA THR A 320 7.76 5.46 -10.24
C THR A 320 8.46 6.27 -9.14
N ARG A 321 9.37 7.17 -9.54
CA ARG A 321 10.08 8.05 -8.60
C ARG A 321 9.13 8.93 -7.79
N SER A 322 8.14 9.53 -8.46
CA SER A 322 7.20 10.44 -7.81
C SER A 322 6.34 9.72 -6.80
N SER A 323 5.80 8.55 -7.16
CA SER A 323 4.93 7.80 -6.25
C SER A 323 5.68 7.28 -5.02
N LEU A 324 6.87 6.68 -5.21
CA LEU A 324 7.72 6.20 -4.13
C LEU A 324 8.18 7.30 -3.17
N TYR A 325 8.29 8.54 -3.65
CA TYR A 325 8.73 9.67 -2.82
C TYR A 325 7.58 10.37 -2.10
N PHE A 326 6.44 10.60 -2.77
CA PHE A 326 5.36 11.43 -2.25
C PHE A 326 4.24 10.65 -1.56
N VAL A 327 3.86 9.48 -2.08
CA VAL A 327 2.73 8.72 -1.52
C VAL A 327 2.94 8.35 -0.05
N PRO A 328 4.10 7.78 0.37
CA PRO A 328 4.32 7.47 1.79
C PRO A 328 4.19 8.71 2.68
N LYS A 329 4.69 9.87 2.24
CA LYS A 329 4.63 11.12 3.01
C LYS A 329 3.20 11.61 3.21
N TYR A 330 2.39 11.58 2.14
CA TYR A 330 1.01 12.00 2.25
C TYR A 330 0.16 11.02 3.08
N ILE A 331 0.39 9.71 2.95
CA ILE A 331 -0.28 8.69 3.79
C ILE A 331 0.12 8.86 5.27
N THR A 332 1.41 9.06 5.57
CA THR A 332 1.84 9.34 6.95
C THR A 332 1.22 10.62 7.47
N LEU A 333 1.12 11.67 6.65
CA LEU A 333 0.47 12.91 7.04
C LEU A 333 -1.02 12.70 7.39
N THR A 334 -1.77 11.92 6.61
CA THR A 334 -3.19 11.65 6.95
C THR A 334 -3.33 10.85 8.24
N TYR A 335 -2.44 9.89 8.50
CA TYR A 335 -2.40 9.18 9.79
C TYR A 335 -2.08 10.12 10.96
N LEU A 336 -1.10 11.00 10.81
CA LEU A 336 -0.75 11.98 11.83
C LEU A 336 -1.92 12.93 12.12
N LEU A 337 -2.63 13.39 11.09
CA LEU A 337 -3.82 14.23 11.27
C LEU A 337 -4.94 13.50 12.02
N PHE A 338 -5.19 12.22 11.69
CA PHE A 338 -6.18 11.41 12.40
C PHE A 338 -5.81 11.18 13.86
N ILE A 339 -4.58 10.77 14.16
CA ILE A 339 -4.17 10.52 15.56
C ILE A 339 -4.11 11.84 16.33
N TYR A 340 -3.68 12.93 15.69
CA TYR A 340 -3.73 14.25 16.31
C TYR A 340 -5.16 14.65 16.68
N TYR A 341 -6.13 14.44 15.79
CA TYR A 341 -7.55 14.63 16.10
C TYR A 341 -8.00 13.74 17.28
N PHE A 342 -7.62 12.46 17.27
CA PHE A 342 -7.93 11.51 18.35
C PHE A 342 -7.36 11.94 19.71
N GLU A 343 -6.09 12.37 19.76
CA GLU A 343 -5.43 12.81 20.99
C GLU A 343 -5.89 14.20 21.45
N SER A 344 -6.43 15.03 20.55
CA SER A 344 -6.92 16.38 20.87
C SER A 344 -8.33 16.41 21.45
N THR A 345 -9.10 15.31 21.35
CA THR A 345 -10.47 15.23 21.88
C THR A 345 -10.56 14.22 23.03
N ILE A 346 -11.53 14.39 23.94
CA ILE A 346 -11.78 13.44 25.04
C ILE A 346 -12.47 12.20 24.47
N TYR A 347 -13.58 12.43 23.77
CA TYR A 347 -14.25 11.50 22.90
C TYR A 347 -14.74 12.30 21.69
N GLY A 348 -14.68 11.72 20.50
CA GLY A 348 -15.10 12.41 19.28
C GLY A 348 -15.60 11.42 18.24
N TYR A 349 -15.90 11.94 17.05
CA TYR A 349 -16.37 11.15 15.92
C TYR A 349 -15.25 10.33 15.26
N TYR A 350 -14.64 9.42 16.03
CA TYR A 350 -13.42 8.71 15.64
C TYR A 350 -13.62 7.80 14.43
N ASN A 351 -14.75 7.09 14.35
CA ASN A 351 -15.06 6.22 13.19
C ASN A 351 -15.17 7.04 11.90
N LEU A 352 -15.88 8.17 11.93
CA LEU A 352 -16.00 9.08 10.78
C LEU A 352 -14.65 9.69 10.41
N ALA A 353 -13.88 10.19 11.38
CA ALA A 353 -12.54 10.73 11.14
C ALA A 353 -11.59 9.67 10.55
N PHE A 354 -11.71 8.42 10.99
CA PHE A 354 -10.95 7.31 10.43
C PHE A 354 -11.37 7.00 8.99
N GLN A 355 -12.68 7.00 8.68
CA GLN A 355 -13.14 6.84 7.30
C GLN A 355 -12.62 7.95 6.38
N ILE A 356 -12.61 9.21 6.84
CA ILE A 356 -12.01 10.34 6.12
C ILE A 356 -10.53 10.07 5.84
N CYS A 357 -9.79 9.57 6.83
CA CYS A 357 -8.38 9.19 6.69
C CYS A 357 -8.20 8.12 5.60
N ILE A 358 -9.01 7.06 5.62
CA ILE A 358 -8.95 5.96 4.65
C ILE A 358 -9.32 6.44 3.23
N PHE A 359 -10.39 7.21 3.06
CA PHE A 359 -10.73 7.79 1.77
C PHE A 359 -9.65 8.74 1.25
N SER A 360 -9.01 9.52 2.13
CA SER A 360 -7.87 10.36 1.75
C SER A 360 -6.71 9.53 1.21
N GLN A 361 -6.40 8.41 1.85
CA GLN A 361 -5.33 7.50 1.42
C GLN A 361 -5.63 6.85 0.07
N PHE A 362 -6.85 6.33 -0.12
CA PHE A 362 -7.28 5.79 -1.41
C PHE A 362 -7.31 6.85 -2.52
N ALA A 363 -7.69 8.10 -2.19
CA ALA A 363 -7.61 9.22 -3.11
C ALA A 363 -6.16 9.47 -3.57
N ILE A 364 -5.22 9.59 -2.62
CA ILE A 364 -3.80 9.77 -2.90
C ILE A 364 -3.29 8.64 -3.80
N ILE A 365 -3.52 7.38 -3.41
CA ILE A 365 -3.06 6.23 -4.19
C ILE A 365 -3.68 6.23 -5.58
N SER A 366 -4.99 6.46 -5.72
CA SER A 366 -5.67 6.46 -7.02
C SER A 366 -5.16 7.55 -7.95
N ILE A 367 -4.93 8.76 -7.42
CA ILE A 367 -4.37 9.89 -8.18
C ILE A 367 -2.96 9.54 -8.67
N PHE A 368 -2.10 9.01 -7.79
CA PHE A 368 -0.73 8.68 -8.17
C PHE A 368 -0.64 7.49 -9.12
N VAL A 369 -1.47 6.47 -8.94
CA VAL A 369 -1.56 5.34 -9.86
C VAL A 369 -2.02 5.80 -11.23
N LEU A 370 -3.03 6.67 -11.30
CA LEU A 370 -3.55 7.20 -12.56
C LEU A 370 -2.53 8.06 -13.30
N HIS A 371 -1.91 9.04 -12.61
CA HIS A 371 -1.07 10.05 -13.26
C HIS A 371 0.39 9.62 -13.46
N PHE A 372 0.92 8.76 -12.60
CA PHE A 372 2.33 8.35 -12.68
C PHE A 372 2.48 6.88 -13.10
N GLU A 373 1.78 5.94 -12.45
CA GLU A 373 2.00 4.51 -12.71
C GLU A 373 1.40 4.05 -14.04
N ILE A 374 0.14 4.40 -14.34
CA ILE A 374 -0.51 4.06 -15.62
C ILE A 374 0.18 4.78 -16.77
N ALA A 375 0.52 6.06 -16.60
CA ALA A 375 1.25 6.83 -17.61
C ALA A 375 2.64 6.24 -17.89
N ALA A 376 3.31 5.69 -16.87
CA ALA A 376 4.64 5.09 -17.02
C ALA A 376 4.65 3.84 -17.91
N LEU A 377 3.52 3.16 -18.10
CA LEU A 377 3.41 2.04 -19.04
C LEU A 377 3.63 2.46 -20.50
N GLU A 378 3.40 3.74 -20.82
CA GLU A 378 3.53 4.30 -22.16
C GLU A 378 4.87 5.03 -22.36
N TRP A 379 5.67 5.16 -21.30
CA TRP A 379 6.98 5.80 -21.39
C TRP A 379 7.99 4.92 -22.15
N SER A 380 8.99 5.57 -22.76
CA SER A 380 10.07 4.85 -23.42
C SER A 380 10.81 3.95 -22.42
N THR A 381 10.90 2.67 -22.74
CA THR A 381 11.64 1.67 -21.96
C THR A 381 13.15 1.92 -21.94
N ILE A 382 13.66 2.79 -22.83
CA ILE A 382 15.08 3.15 -22.87
C ILE A 382 15.45 4.08 -21.70
N SER A 383 14.51 4.95 -21.29
CA SER A 383 14.76 5.92 -20.23
C SER A 383 15.11 5.22 -18.90
N PRO A 384 16.16 5.65 -18.19
CA PRO A 384 16.56 5.07 -16.91
C PRO A 384 15.55 5.29 -15.79
N TYR A 385 14.58 6.20 -15.99
CA TYR A 385 13.53 6.51 -15.02
C TYR A 385 12.20 5.80 -15.31
N THR A 386 12.14 5.00 -16.37
CA THR A 386 10.95 4.21 -16.71
C THR A 386 11.04 2.84 -16.04
N PRO A 387 10.07 2.48 -15.16
CA PRO A 387 9.93 1.11 -14.68
C PRO A 387 9.84 0.15 -15.86
N SER A 388 10.56 -0.96 -15.81
CA SER A 388 10.50 -2.01 -16.82
C SER A 388 10.63 -3.39 -16.16
N PHE A 389 10.45 -4.46 -16.93
CA PHE A 389 10.62 -5.81 -16.40
C PHE A 389 12.01 -6.04 -15.79
N ASP A 390 13.06 -5.50 -16.41
CA ASP A 390 14.42 -5.58 -15.87
C ASP A 390 14.67 -4.61 -14.73
N ARG A 391 13.91 -3.51 -14.70
CA ARG A 391 14.07 -2.40 -13.76
C ARG A 391 12.73 -2.13 -13.08
N PRO A 392 12.29 -3.05 -12.21
CA PRO A 392 10.91 -3.07 -11.71
C PRO A 392 10.55 -1.85 -10.85
N ARG A 393 11.53 -1.10 -10.34
CA ARG A 393 11.38 0.15 -9.58
C ARG A 393 12.46 1.15 -9.99
N VAL A 394 12.17 2.44 -9.85
CA VAL A 394 13.11 3.52 -10.23
C VAL A 394 14.15 3.82 -9.12
N LEU A 395 13.79 3.56 -7.86
CA LEU A 395 14.63 3.84 -6.69
C LEU A 395 15.08 2.53 -6.03
N TYR A 396 16.32 2.52 -5.53
CA TYR A 396 16.95 1.33 -4.94
C TYR A 396 17.66 1.68 -3.63
N CYS A 397 17.93 0.68 -2.80
CA CYS A 397 18.76 0.86 -1.61
C CYS A 397 20.24 1.06 -2.04
N PRO A 398 20.94 2.10 -1.55
CA PRO A 398 22.31 2.43 -1.96
C PRO A 398 23.34 1.35 -1.61
N MET A 399 23.07 0.57 -0.55
CA MET A 399 23.96 -0.51 -0.08
C MET A 399 23.78 -1.79 -0.89
N PHE A 400 23.87 -1.68 -2.22
CA PHE A 400 23.67 -2.79 -3.13
C PHE A 400 24.75 -3.87 -2.92
N ASN A 401 24.34 -5.07 -2.54
CA ASN A 401 25.20 -6.25 -2.54
C ASN A 401 24.88 -7.07 -3.80
N MET A 402 25.91 -7.49 -4.54
CA MET A 402 25.78 -8.36 -5.74
C MET A 402 24.92 -9.61 -5.46
N ASN A 403 24.92 -10.10 -4.21
CA ASN A 403 24.11 -11.24 -3.80
C ASN A 403 22.59 -11.01 -3.93
N TRP A 404 22.11 -9.75 -3.91
CA TRP A 404 20.68 -9.41 -4.01
C TRP A 404 20.03 -9.75 -5.34
N VAL A 405 20.82 -10.04 -6.37
CA VAL A 405 20.29 -10.52 -7.65
C VAL A 405 19.55 -11.84 -7.41
N ASN A 406 20.18 -12.75 -6.66
CA ASN A 406 19.70 -14.12 -6.43
C ASN A 406 19.07 -14.33 -5.05
N ASP A 407 19.43 -13.50 -4.07
CA ASP A 407 19.00 -13.65 -2.69
C ASP A 407 17.95 -12.59 -2.26
N ILE A 408 17.34 -12.83 -1.12
CA ILE A 408 16.37 -11.94 -0.49
C ILE A 408 17.12 -10.76 0.15
N PRO A 409 16.66 -9.52 -0.02
CA PRO A 409 17.26 -8.39 0.69
C PRO A 409 17.10 -8.57 2.19
N THR A 410 18.20 -8.45 2.93
CA THR A 410 18.23 -8.53 4.40
C THR A 410 17.20 -7.59 5.03
N LEU A 411 16.63 -7.96 6.19
CA LEU A 411 15.56 -7.19 6.83
C LEU A 411 15.93 -5.73 7.03
N TRP A 412 17.15 -5.46 7.50
CA TRP A 412 17.61 -4.11 7.83
C TRP A 412 17.55 -3.11 6.67
N THR A 413 17.53 -3.59 5.41
CA THR A 413 17.43 -2.73 4.22
C THR A 413 16.16 -1.89 4.17
N MET A 414 15.10 -2.27 4.88
CA MET A 414 13.86 -1.49 4.96
C MET A 414 14.04 -0.14 5.70
N PHE A 415 15.06 -0.04 6.55
CA PHE A 415 15.35 1.19 7.31
C PHE A 415 16.26 2.15 6.53
N PHE A 416 16.69 1.76 5.33
CA PHE A 416 17.52 2.61 4.48
C PHE A 416 16.66 3.38 3.48
N PRO A 417 16.92 4.69 3.31
CA PRO A 417 16.19 5.47 2.33
C PRO A 417 16.48 4.97 0.92
N LEU A 418 15.46 5.02 0.06
CA LEU A 418 15.62 4.71 -1.35
C LEU A 418 16.35 5.85 -2.05
N CYS A 419 17.38 5.50 -2.82
CA CYS A 419 18.19 6.42 -3.59
C CYS A 419 17.90 6.28 -5.08
N GLY A 420 17.98 7.40 -5.80
CA GLY A 420 17.94 7.40 -7.26
C GLY A 420 19.25 6.90 -7.87
N ARG A 421 19.21 6.57 -9.15
CA ARG A 421 20.34 6.02 -9.93
C ARG A 421 21.63 6.85 -9.85
N ARG A 422 21.53 8.17 -9.64
CA ARG A 422 22.69 9.08 -9.51
C ARG A 422 23.64 8.75 -8.35
N PHE A 423 23.20 7.96 -7.37
CA PHE A 423 24.01 7.58 -6.20
C PHE A 423 24.77 6.26 -6.41
N PHE A 424 24.62 5.62 -7.56
CA PHE A 424 25.23 4.33 -7.86
C PHE A 424 26.31 4.48 -8.91
N GLN A 425 27.40 3.73 -8.75
CA GLN A 425 28.40 3.56 -9.80
C GLN A 425 27.78 2.88 -11.02
N ILE A 426 28.29 3.22 -12.21
CA ILE A 426 27.76 2.73 -13.49
C ILE A 426 27.84 1.20 -13.56
N GLN A 427 28.89 0.59 -13.01
CA GLN A 427 29.07 -0.87 -12.93
C GLN A 427 27.93 -1.55 -12.16
N ASN A 428 27.56 -0.99 -11.00
CA ASN A 428 26.46 -1.50 -10.18
C ASN A 428 25.13 -1.39 -10.92
N LEU A 429 24.89 -0.27 -11.61
CA LEU A 429 23.70 -0.08 -12.43
C LEU A 429 23.67 -1.02 -13.63
N ALA A 430 24.80 -1.27 -14.29
CA ALA A 430 24.90 -2.18 -15.41
C ALA A 430 24.53 -3.61 -14.99
N LEU A 431 24.95 -4.04 -13.80
CA LEU A 431 24.53 -5.33 -13.25
C LEU A 431 23.04 -5.36 -12.89
N VAL A 432 22.53 -4.31 -12.23
CA VAL A 432 21.10 -4.20 -11.87
C VAL A 432 20.22 -4.29 -13.10
N ASP A 433 20.62 -3.60 -14.16
CA ASP A 433 19.90 -3.57 -15.44
C ASP A 433 20.19 -4.81 -16.31
N LYS A 434 21.02 -5.76 -15.84
CA LYS A 434 21.53 -6.91 -16.59
C LYS A 434 22.14 -6.53 -17.96
N ASN A 435 22.70 -5.32 -18.05
CA ASN A 435 23.40 -4.83 -19.23
C ASN A 435 24.85 -5.34 -19.24
N TYR A 436 25.02 -6.64 -19.49
CA TYR A 436 26.32 -7.29 -19.51
C TYR A 436 27.27 -6.72 -20.56
N ILE A 437 26.74 -6.15 -21.64
CA ILE A 437 27.55 -5.48 -22.67
C ILE A 437 28.22 -4.24 -22.06
N LEU A 438 27.45 -3.38 -21.41
CA LEU A 438 27.99 -2.20 -20.72
C LEU A 438 28.94 -2.60 -19.58
N LEU A 439 28.58 -3.62 -18.80
CA LEU A 439 29.41 -4.10 -17.70
C LEU A 439 30.75 -4.63 -18.21
N ASN A 440 30.76 -5.47 -19.25
CA ASN A 440 31.98 -6.02 -19.83
C ASN A 440 32.85 -4.92 -20.46
N ASN A 441 32.24 -3.93 -21.11
CA ASN A 441 32.98 -2.79 -21.65
C ASN A 441 33.67 -1.98 -20.54
N LEU A 442 33.02 -1.77 -19.40
CA LEU A 442 33.61 -1.09 -18.25
C LEU A 442 34.73 -1.91 -17.60
N LEU A 443 34.54 -3.21 -17.45
CA LEU A 443 35.56 -4.11 -16.90
C LEU A 443 36.82 -4.18 -17.79
N ASN A 444 36.64 -4.17 -19.12
CA ASN A 444 37.75 -4.15 -20.06
C ASN A 444 38.47 -2.79 -20.10
N GLN A 445 37.80 -1.69 -19.74
CA GLN A 445 38.43 -0.36 -19.62
C GLN A 445 39.24 -0.19 -18.33
N GLU A 446 38.93 -0.97 -17.29
CA GLU A 446 39.69 -1.02 -16.03
C GLU A 446 40.92 -1.94 -16.10
N GLU A 447 41.29 -2.46 -17.28
CA GLU A 447 42.53 -3.21 -17.43
C GLU A 447 43.73 -2.40 -16.89
N PRO A 448 44.63 -3.07 -16.16
CA PRO A 448 45.51 -2.42 -15.21
C PRO A 448 46.43 -1.44 -15.94
N ILE A 449 46.41 -0.18 -15.51
CA ILE A 449 47.61 0.65 -15.57
C ILE A 449 48.66 -0.20 -14.85
N ALA A 450 49.58 -0.79 -15.61
CA ALA A 450 50.70 -1.53 -15.04
C ALA A 450 51.32 -0.59 -14.00
N ILE A 451 51.24 -0.98 -12.73
CA ILE A 451 51.89 -0.26 -11.65
C ILE A 451 53.39 -0.44 -11.92
N GLU A 452 53.98 0.48 -12.69
CA GLU A 452 55.41 0.66 -12.72
C GLU A 452 55.80 1.10 -11.30
N ASP A 453 56.41 0.15 -10.57
CA ASP A 453 56.72 0.14 -9.13
C ASP A 453 57.56 1.33 -8.58
N ASN A 454 57.70 2.46 -9.28
CA ASN A 454 58.68 3.50 -8.91
C ASN A 454 58.20 4.96 -8.91
N ALA A 455 56.91 5.27 -9.03
CA ALA A 455 56.43 6.66 -8.95
C ALA A 455 55.67 6.96 -7.64
N PRO A 456 56.08 7.95 -6.83
CA PRO A 456 55.41 8.29 -5.57
C PRO A 456 53.96 8.75 -5.83
N ALA A 457 53.05 8.20 -5.03
CA ALA A 457 51.61 8.36 -5.12
C ALA A 457 51.15 9.83 -5.19
N GLN A 458 50.77 10.28 -6.39
CA GLN A 458 49.86 11.38 -6.56
C GLN A 458 48.45 10.79 -6.71
N VAL A 459 47.60 11.01 -5.72
CA VAL A 459 46.18 10.65 -5.75
C VAL A 459 45.55 11.40 -6.94
N PRO A 460 45.12 10.72 -8.01
CA PRO A 460 44.49 11.40 -9.13
C PRO A 460 43.13 11.89 -8.65
N ASN A 461 42.94 13.21 -8.67
CA ASN A 461 41.64 13.82 -8.45
C ASN A 461 40.79 13.56 -9.71
N ILE A 462 40.18 12.38 -9.79
CA ILE A 462 39.32 11.99 -10.91
C ILE A 462 37.98 12.72 -10.76
N GLN A 463 37.96 14.00 -11.14
CA GLN A 463 36.76 14.60 -11.71
C GLN A 463 36.59 13.98 -13.09
N VAL A 464 35.81 12.89 -13.18
CA VAL A 464 35.28 12.41 -14.47
C VAL A 464 34.36 13.51 -14.99
N GLN A 465 34.90 14.43 -15.78
CA GLN A 465 34.09 15.27 -16.65
C GLN A 465 33.28 14.34 -17.55
N LEU A 466 31.95 14.46 -17.49
CA LEU A 466 31.02 13.81 -18.41
C LEU A 466 31.28 14.31 -19.85
N GLU A 467 32.28 13.76 -20.54
CA GLU A 467 32.43 13.86 -22.00
C GLU A 467 31.84 12.62 -22.72
N LEU A 468 30.97 11.87 -22.03
CA LEU A 468 30.30 10.69 -22.58
C LEU A 468 29.33 10.92 -23.77
N PRO A 469 28.83 12.14 -24.11
CA PRO A 469 27.95 12.29 -25.27
C PRO A 469 28.64 12.10 -26.62
N GLN A 470 29.93 12.47 -26.76
CA GLN A 470 30.55 12.53 -28.09
C GLN A 470 30.91 11.16 -28.68
N GLN A 471 31.38 10.21 -27.87
CA GLN A 471 31.71 8.87 -28.38
C GLN A 471 30.45 8.07 -28.75
N GLN A 472 29.34 8.26 -28.02
CA GLN A 472 28.08 7.59 -28.34
C GLN A 472 27.45 8.13 -29.63
N GLU A 473 27.51 9.46 -29.86
CA GLU A 473 27.08 10.05 -31.14
C GLU A 473 27.96 9.59 -32.32
N GLN A 474 29.28 9.45 -32.11
CA GLN A 474 30.18 8.98 -33.16
C GLN A 474 29.91 7.51 -33.55
N GLN A 475 29.63 6.66 -32.56
CA GLN A 475 29.29 5.25 -32.81
C GLN A 475 27.92 5.11 -33.49
N GLN A 476 26.96 5.97 -33.14
CA GLN A 476 25.63 5.98 -33.75
C GLN A 476 25.67 6.51 -35.20
N GLN A 477 26.51 7.51 -35.49
CA GLN A 477 26.78 7.96 -36.86
C GLN A 477 27.44 6.86 -37.71
N GLN A 478 28.37 6.09 -37.14
CA GLN A 478 29.03 5.00 -37.86
C GLN A 478 28.06 3.86 -38.22
N GLN A 479 27.12 3.53 -37.32
CA GLN A 479 26.05 2.57 -37.61
C GLN A 479 25.07 3.07 -38.68
N GLN A 480 24.71 4.36 -38.66
CA GLN A 480 23.87 4.95 -39.72
C GLN A 480 24.56 4.94 -41.09
N GLN A 481 25.87 5.20 -41.15
CA GLN A 481 26.63 5.09 -42.40
C GLN A 481 26.68 3.66 -42.94
N GLN A 482 26.84 2.64 -42.08
CA GLN A 482 26.80 1.24 -42.51
C GLN A 482 25.41 0.83 -43.04
N GLN A 483 24.33 1.28 -42.40
CA GLN A 483 22.98 1.02 -42.91
C GLN A 483 22.71 1.69 -44.26
N GLN A 484 23.18 2.93 -44.47
CA GLN A 484 23.07 3.59 -45.76
C GLN A 484 23.87 2.88 -46.87
N GLN A 485 25.08 2.38 -46.56
CA GLN A 485 25.85 1.59 -47.53
C GLN A 485 25.16 0.27 -47.89
N GLN A 486 24.56 -0.43 -46.93
CA GLN A 486 23.80 -1.65 -47.22
C GLN A 486 22.56 -1.38 -48.09
N GLN A 487 21.83 -0.28 -47.85
CA GLN A 487 20.71 0.10 -48.70
C GLN A 487 21.15 0.46 -50.13
N GLN A 488 22.28 1.15 -50.30
CA GLN A 488 22.82 1.43 -51.64
C GLN A 488 23.25 0.16 -52.39
N GLN A 489 23.87 -0.81 -51.70
CA GLN A 489 24.21 -2.09 -52.32
C GLN A 489 22.96 -2.88 -52.75
N GLN A 490 21.90 -2.89 -51.94
CA GLN A 490 20.64 -3.54 -52.33
C GLN A 490 19.99 -2.87 -53.55
N GLN A 491 20.01 -1.53 -53.64
CA GLN A 491 19.49 -0.84 -54.82
C GLN A 491 20.30 -1.13 -56.09
N GLN A 492 21.64 -1.23 -56.00
CA GLN A 492 22.47 -1.63 -57.14
C GLN A 492 22.20 -3.06 -57.60
N GLN A 493 21.99 -4.01 -56.68
CA GLN A 493 21.62 -5.38 -57.03
C GLN A 493 20.25 -5.45 -57.72
N GLN A 494 19.26 -4.67 -57.26
CA GLN A 494 17.96 -4.61 -57.92
C GLN A 494 18.05 -4.02 -59.34
N GLN A 495 18.87 -2.99 -59.57
CA GLN A 495 19.07 -2.45 -60.91
C GLN A 495 19.76 -3.43 -61.86
N GLN A 496 20.74 -4.21 -61.38
CA GLN A 496 21.37 -5.26 -62.21
C GLN A 496 20.39 -6.38 -62.58
N GLN A 497 19.51 -6.80 -61.66
CA GLN A 497 18.48 -7.79 -61.97
C GLN A 497 17.47 -7.27 -63.01
N GLN A 498 17.07 -6.00 -62.94
CA GLN A 498 16.18 -5.41 -63.94
C GLN A 498 16.84 -5.32 -65.33
N GLN A 499 18.13 -5.00 -65.41
CA GLN A 499 18.86 -5.00 -66.69
C GLN A 499 18.98 -6.39 -67.30
N GLN A 500 19.21 -7.43 -66.49
CA GLN A 500 19.23 -8.81 -66.98
C GLN A 500 17.86 -9.25 -67.53
N GLN A 501 16.77 -8.93 -66.83
CA GLN A 501 15.42 -9.25 -67.33
C GLN A 501 15.08 -8.52 -68.64
N GLN A 502 15.53 -7.27 -68.81
CA GLN A 502 15.34 -6.56 -70.09
C GLN A 502 16.15 -7.17 -71.23
N GLN A 503 17.38 -7.65 -70.97
CA GLN A 503 18.16 -8.34 -71.99
C GLN A 503 17.55 -9.69 -72.38
N GLU A 504 17.01 -10.45 -71.42
CA GLU A 504 16.30 -11.71 -71.72
C GLU A 504 15.03 -11.46 -72.56
N GLN A 505 14.24 -10.42 -72.24
CA GLN A 505 13.08 -10.07 -73.06
C GLN A 505 13.45 -9.65 -74.49
N GLN A 506 14.54 -8.91 -74.67
CA GLN A 506 15.01 -8.55 -76.01
C GLN A 506 15.50 -9.77 -76.81
N GLN A 507 16.14 -10.74 -76.15
CA GLN A 507 16.55 -11.99 -76.82
C GLN A 507 15.34 -12.85 -77.20
N GLN A 508 14.30 -12.91 -76.36
CA GLN A 508 13.05 -13.61 -76.71
C GLN A 508 12.34 -12.97 -77.90
N GLN A 509 12.23 -11.64 -77.95
CA GLN A 509 11.62 -10.95 -79.09
C GLN A 509 12.42 -11.13 -80.39
N GLN A 510 13.75 -11.26 -80.30
CA GLN A 510 14.57 -11.58 -81.47
C GLN A 510 14.38 -13.03 -81.94
N GLN A 511 14.17 -13.99 -81.04
CA GLN A 511 13.86 -15.38 -81.43
C GLN A 511 12.47 -15.52 -82.05
N ASP A 512 11.46 -14.84 -81.51
CA ASP A 512 10.10 -14.87 -82.07
C ASP A 512 10.03 -14.24 -83.48
N ASN A 513 10.84 -13.20 -83.74
CA ASN A 513 10.94 -12.61 -85.08
C ASN A 513 11.65 -13.53 -86.11
N ILE A 514 12.43 -14.52 -85.67
CA ILE A 514 13.10 -15.47 -86.57
C ILE A 514 12.17 -16.66 -86.92
N LEU A 515 11.16 -16.96 -86.09
CA LEU A 515 10.22 -18.07 -86.29
C LEU A 515 8.91 -17.69 -87.02
N GLY A 516 8.68 -16.40 -87.29
CA GLY A 516 7.41 -15.89 -87.83
C GLY A 516 7.26 -15.83 -89.36
N ASN A 517 8.21 -16.31 -90.15
CA ASN A 517 8.27 -15.99 -91.59
C ASN A 517 8.01 -17.14 -92.58
N ASP A 518 7.38 -18.23 -92.15
CA ASP A 518 6.94 -19.31 -93.04
C ASP A 518 5.49 -19.74 -92.77
N GLN A 519 4.52 -18.99 -93.31
CA GLN A 519 3.22 -19.57 -93.67
C GLN A 519 2.78 -19.08 -95.06
N PRO A 520 2.53 -20.00 -96.02
CA PRO A 520 2.04 -19.64 -97.35
C PRO A 520 0.56 -19.30 -97.34
N GLN A 521 0.20 -18.24 -98.07
CA GLN A 521 -1.16 -17.95 -98.50
C GLN A 521 -1.69 -19.08 -99.39
N GLN A 522 -2.75 -19.78 -98.97
CA GLN A 522 -3.63 -20.51 -99.87
C GLN A 522 -5.10 -20.10 -99.69
N GLN A 523 -5.54 -19.34 -100.68
CA GLN A 523 -6.88 -19.32 -101.31
C GLN A 523 -7.71 -20.60 -101.14
N ASN A 524 -9.01 -20.45 -100.82
CA ASN A 524 -10.16 -20.92 -101.60
C ASN A 524 -11.46 -20.66 -100.81
N GLN A 525 -12.36 -19.80 -101.29
CA GLN A 525 -13.46 -20.07 -102.26
C GLN A 525 -14.66 -20.84 -101.67
N LEU A 526 -15.78 -20.10 -101.67
CA LEU A 526 -17.16 -20.50 -101.98
C LEU A 526 -17.99 -21.32 -100.97
N LEU A 527 -19.19 -20.74 -100.74
CA LEU A 527 -20.48 -21.28 -100.28
C LEU A 527 -20.69 -21.52 -98.78
#